data_AF-K7ZEV8-F1
#
_entry.id   AF-K7ZEV8-F1
#
_cell.length_a   1.000
_cell.length_b   1.000
_cell.length_c   1.000
_cell.angle_alpha   90.00
_cell.angle_beta   90.00
_cell.angle_gamma   90.00
#
_symmetry.space_group_name_H-M   'P 1'
#
loop_
_entity.id
_entity.type
_entity.pdbx_description
1 polymer ?
#
loop_
_entity_poly.entity_id
_entity_poly.type
_entity_poly.pdbx_seq_one_letter_code
_entity_poly.pdbx_strand_id
1 'polypeptide(L)'
;MDQDSIKKKLLIIKSKPGGLGTVEGFLKNRDWTIKSTTNLKEALIFLVQEQPQFVMVSIDHPNRKVRNLPKILAQAFPCCVIVFAEENSAASFNLLNTSNSEYLLYPPVTGPAVERTVNKFYKDQQSKGVTNPFQRNGTGTAEDGSVIAIKGEGGSSGAQSAQSILQQLLAGDDGGNQFAGMGAAGNNATATGNPLQSNIGYMPGTNSELNLGLMQPSAQNNGLGPNWAQQGPGAGSSMGNGADESDETLNAMLMRQNAGNKAGSGWAPMPSKVRRKDRPTPEQIENNPLASKQDSIILRGTKDALEKSCIQTNFAESEAIEDSTNISCIVIESTRFSGYLITAMGKDRKLDDIFLGKVRERLFRFLKDAGENIEDSESMQLKIKEVPFEDWALEQAEFLRKSVHDGNEVAMAFFPRHDVKTTFGESADEEMASIHLNELAGDVAVEFNVYIYLPKNNKYVLYTPRGSKFFNVQKQRLQNQGVSNLHILKAEIQDLDKYRAQNFLNDKIQDFETKQKDKVVA
;
A
#
# COMPACT_ATOMS: atom_id res chain seq x y z
N MET A 1 20.99 25.14 9.40
CA MET A 1 21.03 24.39 8.12
C MET A 1 20.46 25.31 7.09
N ASP A 2 21.32 26.02 6.39
CA ASP A 2 20.94 26.79 5.22
C ASP A 2 20.52 25.75 4.17
N GLN A 3 19.22 25.63 3.94
CA GLN A 3 18.72 24.93 2.77
C GLN A 3 19.24 25.71 1.58
N ASP A 4 20.37 25.27 1.01
CA ASP A 4 20.83 25.72 -0.30
C ASP A 4 19.61 25.84 -1.19
N SER A 5 19.37 27.04 -1.70
CA SER A 5 18.12 27.45 -2.32
C SER A 5 17.92 26.68 -3.62
N ILE A 6 17.40 25.46 -3.54
CA ILE A 6 17.04 24.65 -4.70
C ILE A 6 16.04 25.50 -5.50
N LYS A 7 16.48 25.96 -6.67
CA LYS A 7 15.70 26.87 -7.51
C LYS A 7 14.45 26.15 -7.97
N LYS A 8 13.31 26.53 -7.40
CA LYS A 8 12.01 25.90 -7.67
C LYS A 8 11.61 26.15 -9.13
N LYS A 9 11.33 25.09 -9.89
CA LYS A 9 10.83 25.16 -11.27
C LYS A 9 9.33 24.86 -11.30
N LEU A 10 8.55 25.76 -11.90
CA LEU A 10 7.10 25.68 -12.00
C LEU A 10 6.62 25.86 -13.45
N LEU A 11 5.83 24.91 -13.95
CA LEU A 11 5.09 25.04 -15.21
C LEU A 11 3.63 25.39 -14.90
N ILE A 12 3.07 26.40 -15.56
CA ILE A 12 1.66 26.80 -15.44
C ILE A 12 0.97 26.65 -16.79
N ILE A 13 -0.06 25.82 -16.84
CA ILE A 13 -0.94 25.63 -18.01
C ILE A 13 -2.26 26.35 -17.72
N LYS A 14 -2.43 27.54 -18.30
CA LYS A 14 -3.55 28.46 -18.05
C LYS A 14 -4.52 28.51 -19.22
N SER A 15 -5.78 28.85 -18.95
CA SER A 15 -6.86 28.99 -19.94
C SER A 15 -6.70 30.25 -20.78
N LYS A 16 -6.25 31.36 -20.16
CA LYS A 16 -6.10 32.68 -20.78
C LYS A 16 -4.65 33.17 -20.66
N PRO A 17 -4.05 33.75 -21.71
CA PRO A 17 -2.64 34.15 -21.70
C PRO A 17 -2.31 35.22 -20.64
N GLY A 18 -3.27 36.03 -20.21
CA GLY A 18 -3.09 37.10 -19.22
C GLY A 18 -3.57 36.80 -17.79
N GLY A 19 -4.18 35.64 -17.52
CA GLY A 19 -4.96 35.42 -16.29
C GLY A 19 -4.17 35.42 -14.97
N LEU A 20 -2.87 35.16 -15.01
CA LEU A 20 -2.03 34.91 -13.81
C LEU A 20 -0.79 35.81 -13.70
N GLY A 21 -0.77 36.98 -14.37
CA GLY A 21 0.41 37.85 -14.37
C GLY A 21 0.91 38.28 -12.98
N THR A 22 -0.02 38.55 -12.05
CA THR A 22 0.30 38.93 -10.65
C THR A 22 0.94 37.77 -9.88
N VAL A 23 0.49 36.54 -10.12
CA VAL A 23 1.01 35.31 -9.52
C VAL A 23 2.42 35.02 -10.04
N GLU A 24 2.60 35.13 -11.36
CA GLU A 24 3.91 34.96 -12.02
C GLU A 24 4.93 35.97 -11.50
N GLY A 25 4.56 37.26 -11.38
CA GLY A 25 5.43 38.30 -10.84
C GLY A 25 5.83 38.05 -9.38
N PHE A 26 4.85 37.68 -8.54
CA PHE A 26 5.10 37.38 -7.13
C PHE A 26 6.08 36.22 -6.94
N LEU A 27 5.91 35.12 -7.68
CA LEU A 27 6.76 33.93 -7.56
C LEU A 27 8.16 34.18 -8.17
N LYS A 28 8.28 34.94 -9.26
CA LYS A 28 9.56 35.35 -9.84
C LYS A 28 10.39 36.20 -8.87
N ASN A 29 9.75 37.08 -8.10
CA ASN A 29 10.40 37.88 -7.04
C ASN A 29 10.97 37.04 -5.89
N ARG A 30 10.75 35.72 -5.89
CA ARG A 30 11.27 34.75 -4.92
C ARG A 30 12.15 33.68 -5.57
N ASP A 31 12.74 34.03 -6.70
CA ASP A 31 13.68 33.19 -7.45
C ASP A 31 13.08 31.89 -8.04
N TRP A 32 11.75 31.84 -8.24
CA TRP A 32 11.13 30.72 -8.95
C TRP A 32 11.39 30.83 -10.45
N THR A 33 11.74 29.71 -11.07
CA THR A 33 11.81 29.59 -12.54
C THR A 33 10.44 29.17 -13.06
N ILE A 34 9.73 30.09 -13.71
CA ILE A 34 8.34 29.87 -14.12
C ILE A 34 8.21 29.90 -15.62
N LYS A 35 7.59 28.87 -16.19
CA LYS A 35 7.07 28.87 -17.56
C LYS A 35 5.55 28.84 -17.52
N SER A 36 4.93 29.73 -18.26
CA SER A 36 3.47 29.84 -18.33
C SER A 36 3.05 29.78 -19.79
N THR A 37 2.08 28.92 -20.12
CA THR A 37 1.60 28.74 -21.50
C THR A 37 0.12 28.36 -21.52
N THR A 38 -0.55 28.68 -22.62
CA THR A 38 -1.91 28.21 -22.95
C THR A 38 -1.85 27.08 -23.99
N ASN A 39 -0.68 26.77 -24.53
CA ASN A 39 -0.48 25.78 -25.58
C ASN A 39 -0.01 24.45 -24.96
N LEU A 40 -0.80 23.39 -25.15
CA LEU A 40 -0.48 22.06 -24.64
C LEU A 40 0.86 21.54 -25.20
N LYS A 41 1.16 21.74 -26.48
CA LYS A 41 2.40 21.26 -27.10
C LYS A 41 3.63 21.89 -26.47
N GLU A 42 3.60 23.21 -26.26
CA GLU A 42 4.69 23.91 -25.57
C GLU A 42 4.86 23.44 -24.12
N ALA A 43 3.75 23.19 -23.42
CA ALA A 43 3.78 22.69 -22.05
C ALA A 43 4.46 21.32 -21.97
N LEU A 44 4.13 20.40 -22.89
CA LEU A 44 4.72 19.06 -22.91
C LEU A 44 6.20 19.08 -23.29
N ILE A 45 6.60 19.92 -24.25
CA ILE A 45 8.01 20.12 -24.61
C ILE A 45 8.79 20.60 -23.38
N PHE A 46 8.29 21.63 -22.70
CA PHE A 46 8.92 22.17 -21.50
C PHE A 46 9.00 21.12 -20.38
N LEU A 47 7.94 20.33 -20.20
CA LEU A 47 7.88 19.32 -19.16
C LEU A 47 8.93 18.23 -19.36
N VAL A 48 9.15 17.78 -20.60
CA VAL A 48 10.18 16.78 -20.94
C VAL A 48 11.59 17.36 -20.82
N GLN A 49 11.81 18.59 -21.28
CA GLN A 49 13.14 19.21 -21.32
C GLN A 49 13.63 19.67 -19.94
N GLU A 50 12.76 20.34 -19.18
CA GLU A 50 13.15 21.03 -17.96
C GLU A 50 12.81 20.28 -16.68
N GLN A 51 11.98 19.22 -16.79
CA GLN A 51 11.48 18.38 -15.70
C GLN A 51 11.08 19.21 -14.47
N PRO A 52 10.08 20.09 -14.60
CA PRO A 52 9.67 20.97 -13.50
C PRO A 52 9.16 20.15 -12.31
N GLN A 53 9.53 20.58 -11.10
CA GLN A 53 9.08 19.94 -9.86
C GLN A 53 7.58 20.13 -9.62
N PHE A 54 7.03 21.25 -10.08
CA PHE A 54 5.64 21.63 -9.89
C PHE A 54 4.98 21.92 -11.24
N VAL A 55 3.76 21.40 -11.43
CA VAL A 55 2.93 21.68 -12.61
C VAL A 55 1.56 22.12 -12.14
N MET A 56 1.17 23.35 -12.49
CA MET A 56 -0.16 23.89 -12.27
C MET A 56 -1.01 23.72 -13.54
N VAL A 57 -2.19 23.13 -13.42
CA VAL A 57 -3.12 22.90 -14.53
C VAL A 57 -4.47 23.54 -14.24
N SER A 58 -4.91 24.42 -15.14
CA SER A 58 -6.22 25.06 -15.06
C SER A 58 -7.34 24.09 -15.44
N ILE A 59 -8.33 23.93 -14.57
CA ILE A 59 -9.53 23.14 -14.86
C ILE A 59 -10.50 23.86 -15.81
N ASP A 60 -10.33 25.17 -15.96
CA ASP A 60 -11.12 26.02 -16.86
C ASP A 60 -10.54 26.07 -18.28
N HIS A 61 -9.53 25.25 -18.58
CA HIS A 61 -8.91 25.24 -19.89
C HIS A 61 -9.90 24.77 -20.98
N PRO A 62 -10.04 25.50 -22.11
CA PRO A 62 -11.01 25.16 -23.15
C PRO A 62 -10.75 23.77 -23.75
N ASN A 63 -9.47 23.41 -23.94
CA ASN A 63 -9.08 22.08 -24.40
C ASN A 63 -9.34 21.00 -23.34
N ARG A 64 -10.22 20.03 -23.66
CA ARG A 64 -10.55 18.88 -22.81
C ARG A 64 -9.34 18.00 -22.50
N LYS A 65 -8.36 17.88 -23.41
CA LYS A 65 -7.13 17.11 -23.19
C LYS A 65 -6.32 17.71 -22.01
N VAL A 66 -6.29 19.04 -21.89
CA VAL A 66 -5.64 19.73 -20.76
C VAL A 66 -6.37 19.46 -19.45
N ARG A 67 -7.71 19.42 -19.46
CA ARG A 67 -8.50 19.11 -18.26
C ARG A 67 -8.28 17.69 -17.73
N ASN A 68 -7.98 16.73 -18.61
CA ASN A 68 -7.64 15.35 -18.23
C ASN A 68 -6.16 15.16 -17.86
N LEU A 69 -5.33 16.15 -18.16
CA LEU A 69 -3.88 16.08 -18.00
C LEU A 69 -3.41 15.83 -16.55
N PRO A 70 -4.07 16.35 -15.49
CA PRO A 70 -3.61 16.13 -14.12
C PRO A 70 -3.43 14.65 -13.74
N LYS A 71 -4.39 13.81 -14.15
CA LYS A 71 -4.35 12.36 -13.91
C LYS A 71 -3.17 11.70 -14.62
N ILE A 72 -2.90 12.12 -15.86
CA ILE A 72 -1.82 11.57 -16.69
C ILE A 72 -0.46 12.01 -16.14
N LEU A 73 -0.32 13.28 -15.77
CA LEU A 73 0.94 13.83 -15.27
C LEU A 73 1.35 13.23 -13.94
N ALA A 74 0.41 13.03 -13.01
CA ALA A 74 0.69 12.39 -11.73
C ALA A 74 1.21 10.95 -11.88
N GLN A 75 0.85 10.27 -12.97
CA GLN A 75 1.29 8.90 -13.26
C GLN A 75 2.60 8.86 -14.06
N ALA A 76 2.74 9.75 -15.06
CA ALA A 76 3.84 9.71 -16.01
C ALA A 76 5.11 10.42 -15.52
N PHE A 77 4.98 11.44 -14.66
CA PHE A 77 6.10 12.29 -14.25
C PHE A 77 6.22 12.38 -12.73
N PRO A 78 7.45 12.36 -12.20
CA PRO A 78 7.69 12.60 -10.77
C PRO A 78 7.59 14.11 -10.48
N CYS A 79 6.42 14.70 -10.66
CA CYS A 79 6.16 16.11 -10.39
C CYS A 79 4.89 16.28 -9.54
N CYS A 80 4.85 17.32 -8.72
CA CYS A 80 3.66 17.67 -7.96
C CYS A 80 2.68 18.42 -8.88
N VAL A 81 1.51 17.81 -9.10
CA VAL A 81 0.45 18.39 -9.91
C VAL A 81 -0.53 19.14 -9.03
N ILE A 82 -0.71 20.43 -9.31
CA ILE A 82 -1.62 21.32 -8.61
C ILE A 82 -2.74 21.71 -9.58
N VAL A 83 -3.97 21.32 -9.30
CA VAL A 83 -5.13 21.70 -10.13
C VAL A 83 -5.74 22.97 -9.57
N PHE A 84 -6.08 23.92 -10.43
CA PHE A 84 -6.67 25.19 -10.00
C PHE A 84 -7.82 25.64 -10.91
N ALA A 85 -8.71 26.45 -10.36
CA ALA A 85 -9.73 27.17 -11.13
C ALA A 85 -9.34 28.65 -11.27
N GLU A 86 -9.43 29.17 -12.49
CA GLU A 86 -9.21 30.57 -12.83
C GLU A 86 -10.45 31.41 -12.57
N GLU A 87 -11.62 30.84 -12.84
CA GLU A 87 -12.90 31.53 -12.72
C GLU A 87 -13.59 31.19 -11.40
N ASN A 88 -14.14 32.21 -10.75
CA ASN A 88 -14.98 32.04 -9.57
C ASN A 88 -16.41 31.65 -9.98
N SER A 89 -16.54 30.49 -10.64
CA SER A 89 -17.81 29.98 -11.15
C SER A 89 -18.16 28.64 -10.50
N ALA A 90 -19.45 28.39 -10.24
CA ALA A 90 -19.93 27.12 -9.68
C ALA A 90 -19.54 25.91 -10.56
N ALA A 91 -19.49 26.10 -11.88
CA ALA A 91 -19.06 25.07 -12.82
C ALA A 91 -17.58 24.71 -12.61
N SER A 92 -16.72 25.71 -12.44
CA SER A 92 -15.29 25.54 -12.17
C SER A 92 -15.05 24.80 -10.85
N PHE A 93 -15.79 25.13 -9.79
CA PHE A 93 -15.72 24.42 -8.51
C PHE A 93 -16.12 22.94 -8.63
N ASN A 94 -17.20 22.66 -9.36
CA ASN A 94 -17.66 21.28 -9.57
C ASN A 94 -16.63 20.44 -10.34
N LEU A 95 -16.05 21.02 -11.40
CA LEU A 95 -15.00 20.35 -12.17
C LEU A 95 -13.73 20.14 -11.32
N LEU A 96 -13.36 21.12 -10.50
CA LEU A 96 -12.21 21.04 -9.61
C LEU A 96 -12.37 19.91 -8.59
N ASN A 97 -13.55 19.79 -7.98
CA ASN A 97 -13.87 18.72 -7.02
C ASN A 97 -13.90 17.33 -7.68
N THR A 98 -14.31 17.25 -8.96
CA THR A 98 -14.36 15.99 -9.72
C THR A 98 -12.98 15.52 -10.20
N SER A 99 -11.97 16.39 -10.18
CA SER A 99 -10.62 16.10 -10.70
C SER A 99 -9.81 15.08 -9.88
N ASN A 100 -10.27 14.72 -8.66
CA ASN A 100 -9.63 13.78 -7.74
C ASN A 100 -8.11 14.01 -7.53
N SER A 101 -7.66 15.27 -7.60
CA SER A 101 -6.25 15.63 -7.39
C SER A 101 -5.98 15.97 -5.93
N GLU A 102 -4.83 15.54 -5.39
CA GLU A 102 -4.45 15.73 -3.97
C GLU A 102 -4.24 17.21 -3.61
N TYR A 103 -3.75 18.00 -4.57
CA TYR A 103 -3.45 19.42 -4.39
C TYR A 103 -4.34 20.30 -5.27
N LEU A 104 -5.34 20.92 -4.63
CA LEU A 104 -6.31 21.81 -5.27
C LEU A 104 -6.10 23.26 -4.84
N LEU A 105 -6.33 24.21 -5.75
CA LEU A 105 -6.26 25.64 -5.49
C LEU A 105 -7.54 26.34 -5.96
N TYR A 106 -8.33 26.83 -5.01
CA TYR A 106 -9.58 27.55 -5.26
C TYR A 106 -9.33 29.04 -5.59
N PRO A 107 -10.17 29.66 -6.42
CA PRO A 107 -10.07 31.09 -6.73
C PRO A 107 -10.41 31.95 -5.50
N PRO A 108 -9.80 33.15 -5.35
CA PRO A 108 -8.83 33.74 -6.26
C PRO A 108 -7.44 33.10 -6.13
N VAL A 109 -6.84 32.77 -7.28
CA VAL A 109 -5.49 32.22 -7.33
C VAL A 109 -4.48 33.33 -7.10
N THR A 110 -3.77 33.26 -5.97
CA THR A 110 -2.77 34.26 -5.56
C THR A 110 -1.40 33.61 -5.36
N GLY A 111 -0.32 34.37 -5.58
CA GLY A 111 1.05 33.89 -5.36
C GLY A 111 1.29 33.25 -3.98
N PRO A 112 0.86 33.89 -2.86
CA PRO A 112 0.93 33.27 -1.53
C PRO A 112 0.15 31.95 -1.42
N ALA A 113 -0.98 31.81 -2.11
CA ALA A 113 -1.77 30.58 -2.07
C ALA A 113 -1.04 29.43 -2.78
N VAL A 114 -0.42 29.69 -3.93
CA VAL A 114 0.44 28.72 -4.64
C VAL A 114 1.59 28.25 -3.75
N GLU A 115 2.28 29.18 -3.09
CA GLU A 115 3.38 28.86 -2.19
C GLU A 115 2.93 28.02 -0.99
N ARG A 116 1.77 28.33 -0.39
CA ARG A 116 1.19 27.52 0.70
C ARG A 116 0.91 26.09 0.25
N THR A 117 0.37 25.90 -0.96
CA THR A 117 0.11 24.57 -1.50
C THR A 117 1.39 23.79 -1.72
N VAL A 118 2.45 24.43 -2.24
CA VAL A 118 3.77 23.81 -2.38
C VAL A 118 4.40 23.47 -1.02
N ASN A 119 4.29 24.35 -0.04
CA ASN A 119 4.78 24.07 1.31
C ASN A 119 3.99 22.94 1.99
N LYS A 120 2.68 22.85 1.73
CA LYS A 120 1.86 21.72 2.16
C LYS A 120 2.38 20.41 1.54
N PHE A 121 2.64 20.38 0.24
CA PHE A 121 3.24 19.21 -0.43
C PHE A 121 4.54 18.77 0.25
N TYR A 122 5.46 19.69 0.54
CA TYR A 122 6.70 19.33 1.23
C TYR A 122 6.47 18.76 2.64
N LYS A 123 5.52 19.32 3.40
CA LYS A 123 5.15 18.79 4.71
C LYS A 123 4.55 17.39 4.62
N ASP A 124 3.68 17.16 3.64
CA ASP A 124 3.07 15.85 3.40
C ASP A 124 4.12 14.81 2.99
N GLN A 125 5.16 15.20 2.25
CA GLN A 125 6.27 14.30 1.89
C GLN A 125 7.15 13.97 3.09
N GLN A 126 7.41 14.95 3.96
CA GLN A 126 8.14 14.73 5.21
C GLN A 126 7.38 13.81 6.17
N SER A 127 6.04 13.95 6.27
CA SER A 127 5.23 13.07 7.12
C SER A 127 5.14 11.65 6.56
N LYS A 128 5.21 11.48 5.24
CA LYS A 128 5.34 10.17 4.57
C LYS A 128 6.76 9.58 4.68
N GLY A 129 7.72 10.29 5.28
CA GLY A 129 9.11 9.83 5.43
C GLY A 129 9.93 9.87 4.14
N VAL A 130 9.45 10.55 3.10
CA VAL A 130 10.12 10.63 1.80
C VAL A 130 11.11 11.81 1.82
N THR A 131 12.40 11.51 1.85
CA THR A 131 13.47 12.52 2.01
C THR A 131 13.72 13.35 0.75
N ASN A 132 13.34 12.88 -0.44
CA ASN A 132 13.38 13.69 -1.66
C ASN A 132 12.43 13.17 -2.76
N PRO A 133 11.21 13.71 -2.90
CA PRO A 133 10.18 13.14 -3.79
C PRO A 133 10.48 13.31 -5.28
N PHE A 134 11.39 14.22 -5.64
CA PHE A 134 11.71 14.55 -7.04
C PHE A 134 12.97 13.87 -7.56
N GLN A 135 13.78 13.27 -6.68
CA GLN A 135 14.90 12.42 -7.10
C GLN A 135 14.36 11.00 -7.34
N ARG A 136 13.78 10.76 -8.52
CA ARG A 136 13.83 9.42 -9.09
C ARG A 136 15.30 9.15 -9.44
N ASN A 137 16.07 8.64 -8.47
CA ASN A 137 17.21 7.81 -8.84
C ASN A 137 16.60 6.69 -9.69
N GLY A 138 16.97 6.68 -10.97
CA GLY A 138 16.33 5.86 -12.00
C GLY A 138 16.61 4.40 -11.75
N THR A 139 15.81 3.80 -10.87
CA THR A 139 15.50 2.39 -10.65
C THR A 139 14.82 2.35 -9.28
N GLY A 140 13.53 2.65 -9.24
CA GLY A 140 12.70 2.57 -8.05
C GLY A 140 11.37 1.97 -8.46
N THR A 141 11.17 0.70 -8.12
CA THR A 141 9.91 -0.03 -8.27
C THR A 141 8.93 0.49 -7.22
N ALA A 142 7.77 0.94 -7.69
CA ALA A 142 6.67 1.40 -6.84
C ALA A 142 5.75 0.23 -6.53
N GLU A 143 5.62 -0.12 -5.26
CA GLU A 143 4.49 -0.90 -4.75
C GLU A 143 3.29 0.02 -4.50
N ASP A 144 2.15 -0.51 -4.96
CA ASP A 144 0.77 -0.32 -4.56
C ASP A 144 0.12 1.08 -4.56
N GLY A 145 -0.69 1.27 -5.60
CA GLY A 145 -1.50 2.45 -5.86
C GLY A 145 -2.00 2.38 -7.30
N SER A 146 -3.09 1.64 -7.51
CA SER A 146 -3.72 1.29 -8.80
C SER A 146 -3.47 2.30 -9.93
N VAL A 147 -2.41 2.07 -10.71
CA VAL A 147 -2.30 2.61 -12.06
C VAL A 147 -2.32 1.38 -12.96
N ILE A 148 -3.42 1.22 -13.70
CA ILE A 148 -3.53 0.22 -14.78
C ILE A 148 -2.45 0.57 -15.80
N ALA A 149 -1.28 -0.04 -15.65
CA ALA A 149 -0.27 -0.07 -16.69
C ALA A 149 -0.81 -1.00 -17.78
N ILE A 150 -1.22 -0.43 -18.91
CA ILE A 150 -1.49 -1.20 -20.12
C ILE A 150 -0.16 -1.86 -20.51
N LYS A 151 -0.06 -3.16 -20.21
CA LYS A 151 1.12 -3.99 -20.41
C LYS A 151 1.35 -4.19 -21.91
N GLY A 152 2.17 -3.32 -22.50
CA GLY A 152 2.86 -3.61 -23.77
C GLY A 152 4.14 -4.37 -23.45
N GLU A 153 4.30 -5.56 -24.02
CA GLU A 153 5.55 -6.34 -23.97
C GLU A 153 6.69 -5.56 -24.64
N GLY A 154 7.69 -5.12 -23.85
CA GLY A 154 8.90 -4.47 -24.34
C GLY A 154 9.64 -3.73 -23.23
N GLY A 155 10.85 -4.20 -22.89
CA GLY A 155 11.60 -3.80 -21.70
C GLY A 155 12.17 -2.38 -21.68
N SER A 156 12.53 -1.96 -20.46
CA SER A 156 13.42 -0.86 -20.07
C SER A 156 13.23 0.51 -20.76
N SER A 157 12.37 1.37 -20.20
CA SER A 157 12.69 2.78 -19.86
C SER A 157 11.42 3.58 -19.52
N GLY A 158 11.33 4.08 -18.27
CA GLY A 158 10.23 4.96 -17.86
C GLY A 158 10.18 6.30 -18.62
N ALA A 159 11.25 6.67 -19.32
CA ALA A 159 11.25 7.81 -20.23
C ALA A 159 10.54 7.49 -21.57
N GLN A 160 10.60 6.25 -22.06
CA GLN A 160 9.91 5.86 -23.31
C GLN A 160 8.41 5.66 -23.10
N SER A 161 7.97 5.19 -21.92
CA SER A 161 6.53 5.06 -21.62
C SER A 161 5.83 6.43 -21.51
N ALA A 162 6.50 7.42 -20.91
CA ALA A 162 5.99 8.79 -20.92
C ALA A 162 5.96 9.34 -22.36
N GLN A 163 6.98 9.06 -23.18
CA GLN A 163 7.00 9.49 -24.58
C GLN A 163 5.89 8.85 -25.43
N SER A 164 5.54 7.58 -25.23
CA SER A 164 4.47 6.92 -25.99
C SER A 164 3.07 7.46 -25.63
N ILE A 165 2.81 7.69 -24.34
CA ILE A 165 1.58 8.34 -23.88
C ILE A 165 1.47 9.78 -24.41
N LEU A 166 2.58 10.52 -24.41
CA LEU A 166 2.66 11.86 -24.97
C LEU A 166 2.42 11.86 -26.48
N GLN A 167 2.97 10.88 -27.19
CA GLN A 167 2.79 10.73 -28.64
C GLN A 167 1.33 10.44 -28.98
N GLN A 168 0.63 9.63 -28.16
CA GLN A 168 -0.81 9.39 -28.31
C GLN A 168 -1.65 10.66 -28.07
N LEU A 169 -1.26 11.50 -27.10
CA LEU A 169 -1.92 12.79 -26.85
C LEU A 169 -1.69 13.81 -27.98
N LEU A 170 -0.52 13.77 -28.62
CA LEU A 170 -0.12 14.67 -29.71
C LEU A 170 -0.62 14.22 -31.09
N ALA A 171 -0.83 12.92 -31.32
CA ALA A 171 -1.18 12.36 -32.62
C ALA A 171 -2.66 12.57 -33.04
N GLY A 172 -3.51 13.06 -32.14
CA GLY A 172 -4.96 13.15 -32.38
C GLY A 172 -5.52 14.57 -32.44
N ASP A 173 -4.79 15.56 -32.95
CA ASP A 173 -5.28 16.96 -33.04
C ASP A 173 -5.77 17.39 -34.43
N ASP A 174 -5.61 16.53 -35.45
CA ASP A 174 -6.14 16.78 -36.79
C ASP A 174 -7.47 16.05 -37.01
N GLY A 175 -8.55 16.68 -36.57
CA GLY A 175 -9.87 16.55 -37.21
C GLY A 175 -10.92 15.64 -36.54
N GLY A 176 -12.14 16.19 -36.43
CA GLY A 176 -13.37 15.40 -36.53
C GLY A 176 -13.95 14.85 -35.24
N ASN A 177 -14.88 15.61 -34.67
CA ASN A 177 -15.79 15.18 -33.62
C ASN A 177 -16.74 14.07 -34.14
N GLN A 178 -16.37 12.79 -34.05
CA GLN A 178 -17.28 11.64 -34.17
C GLN A 178 -16.86 10.51 -33.24
N PHE A 179 -17.51 10.43 -32.08
CA PHE A 179 -17.57 9.19 -31.31
C PHE A 179 -19.05 8.83 -31.16
N ALA A 180 -19.57 8.11 -32.15
CA ALA A 180 -20.91 7.55 -32.18
C ALA A 180 -20.82 6.04 -32.40
N GLY A 181 -21.45 5.28 -31.50
CA GLY A 181 -22.07 3.97 -31.73
C GLY A 181 -21.18 2.80 -32.17
N MET A 182 -20.85 1.90 -31.24
CA MET A 182 -20.58 0.50 -31.58
C MET A 182 -21.90 -0.16 -31.99
N GLY A 183 -22.01 -0.44 -33.29
CA GLY A 183 -23.12 -1.14 -33.92
C GLY A 183 -22.99 -2.66 -33.84
N ALA A 184 -24.15 -3.29 -33.75
CA ALA A 184 -24.40 -4.71 -33.88
C ALA A 184 -24.11 -5.23 -35.29
N ALA A 185 -23.70 -6.49 -35.37
CA ALA A 185 -23.47 -7.23 -36.60
C ALA A 185 -24.77 -7.47 -37.37
N GLY A 186 -24.81 -7.03 -38.63
CA GLY A 186 -25.85 -7.36 -39.60
C GLY A 186 -25.39 -8.49 -40.53
N ASN A 187 -26.25 -9.50 -40.69
CA ASN A 187 -26.20 -10.44 -41.80
C ASN A 187 -27.12 -9.98 -42.92
N ASN A 188 -26.60 -10.06 -44.13
CA ASN A 188 -27.22 -9.62 -45.37
C ASN A 188 -27.98 -10.80 -46.02
N ALA A 189 -29.23 -10.61 -46.42
CA ALA A 189 -29.90 -11.48 -47.40
C ALA A 189 -30.96 -10.70 -48.18
N THR A 190 -30.89 -10.87 -49.49
CA THR A 190 -31.52 -10.12 -50.57
C THR A 190 -32.88 -10.71 -50.98
N ALA A 191 -33.74 -9.86 -51.55
CA ALA A 191 -34.61 -10.08 -52.72
C ALA A 191 -36.15 -10.06 -52.56
N THR A 192 -36.78 -9.37 -53.53
CA THR A 192 -38.20 -9.35 -53.96
C THR A 192 -39.20 -8.72 -52.98
N GLY A 193 -40.09 -7.79 -53.32
CA GLY A 193 -40.62 -7.28 -54.59
C GLY A 193 -42.15 -7.22 -54.49
N ASN A 194 -42.75 -6.03 -54.30
CA ASN A 194 -44.07 -5.65 -54.82
C ASN A 194 -44.50 -4.23 -54.38
N PRO A 195 -45.18 -3.45 -55.25
CA PRO A 195 -45.80 -2.17 -54.90
C PRO A 195 -47.34 -2.29 -54.84
N LEU A 196 -48.01 -1.57 -53.92
CA LEU A 196 -49.31 -0.89 -54.12
C LEU A 196 -49.97 -0.47 -52.79
N GLN A 197 -50.75 0.61 -52.89
CA GLN A 197 -51.89 1.05 -52.07
C GLN A 197 -51.68 1.97 -50.85
N SER A 198 -51.76 3.27 -51.14
CA SER A 198 -52.80 4.23 -50.67
C SER A 198 -53.50 4.04 -49.31
N ASN A 199 -53.41 5.06 -48.45
CA ASN A 199 -54.51 5.71 -47.69
C ASN A 199 -53.92 6.87 -46.86
N ILE A 200 -54.14 8.16 -47.15
CA ILE A 200 -55.30 9.03 -46.80
C ILE A 200 -55.86 8.82 -45.39
N GLY A 201 -55.75 9.86 -44.53
CA GLY A 201 -56.52 9.99 -43.29
C GLY A 201 -56.07 11.09 -42.32
N TYR A 202 -56.65 12.30 -42.45
CA TYR A 202 -57.08 13.30 -41.44
C TYR A 202 -56.32 13.45 -40.08
N MET A 203 -55.73 14.61 -39.71
CA MET A 203 -56.33 15.85 -39.09
C MET A 203 -56.50 15.76 -37.53
N PRO A 204 -56.65 16.87 -36.75
CA PRO A 204 -55.69 17.31 -35.71
C PRO A 204 -56.30 17.59 -34.30
N GLY A 205 -55.47 18.12 -33.37
CA GLY A 205 -55.89 18.76 -32.08
C GLY A 205 -55.97 17.79 -30.89
N THR A 206 -55.83 18.16 -29.60
CA THR A 206 -55.83 19.41 -28.84
C THR A 206 -55.28 19.15 -27.42
N ASN A 207 -54.83 20.22 -26.77
CA ASN A 207 -54.49 20.40 -25.34
C ASN A 207 -55.13 19.44 -24.31
N SER A 208 -54.35 19.10 -23.27
CA SER A 208 -54.84 19.01 -21.89
C SER A 208 -53.68 19.28 -20.92
N GLU A 209 -53.72 20.45 -20.28
CA GLU A 209 -52.96 20.76 -19.08
C GLU A 209 -53.49 19.91 -17.91
N LEU A 210 -52.59 19.30 -17.13
CA LEU A 210 -52.91 18.80 -15.80
C LEU A 210 -51.89 19.33 -14.80
N ASN A 211 -52.36 20.39 -14.15
CA ASN A 211 -51.90 21.01 -12.94
C ASN A 211 -52.04 20.04 -11.75
N LEU A 212 -50.95 19.77 -11.01
CA LEU A 212 -51.02 19.10 -9.72
C LEU A 212 -49.95 19.66 -8.76
N GLY A 213 -50.40 20.59 -7.92
CA GLY A 213 -50.30 20.50 -6.47
C GLY A 213 -48.92 20.49 -5.82
N LEU A 214 -48.42 21.69 -5.53
CA LEU A 214 -47.40 21.98 -4.51
C LEU A 214 -47.88 21.57 -3.10
N MET A 215 -47.06 20.81 -2.37
CA MET A 215 -47.03 20.81 -0.90
C MET A 215 -45.61 21.08 -0.42
N GLN A 216 -45.45 22.21 0.25
CA GLN A 216 -44.23 22.74 0.84
C GLN A 216 -44.43 22.69 2.36
N PRO A 217 -43.55 22.09 3.17
CA PRO A 217 -43.66 22.20 4.62
C PRO A 217 -42.97 23.48 5.11
N SER A 218 -43.78 24.35 5.71
CA SER A 218 -43.37 25.53 6.46
C SER A 218 -42.82 25.13 7.84
N ALA A 219 -41.54 25.37 8.10
CA ALA A 219 -40.98 25.42 9.44
C ALA A 219 -40.80 26.90 9.83
N GLN A 220 -41.73 27.38 10.66
CA GLN A 220 -41.67 28.71 11.24
C GLN A 220 -40.89 28.71 12.55
N ASN A 221 -40.02 29.69 12.58
CA ASN A 221 -39.16 30.19 13.64
C ASN A 221 -39.97 30.76 14.83
N ASN A 222 -39.54 30.47 16.06
CA ASN A 222 -39.69 31.23 17.32
C ASN A 222 -38.98 30.38 18.40
N GLY A 223 -37.93 30.78 19.12
CA GLY A 223 -37.60 32.10 19.63
C GLY A 223 -38.17 32.23 21.05
N LEU A 224 -37.29 32.20 22.06
CA LEU A 224 -37.40 32.68 23.47
C LEU A 224 -37.04 31.63 24.54
N GLY A 225 -35.93 31.87 25.27
CA GLY A 225 -35.74 31.41 26.66
C GLY A 225 -36.62 32.25 27.62
N PRO A 226 -36.43 32.27 28.97
CA PRO A 226 -35.23 31.95 29.74
C PRO A 226 -35.45 31.23 31.11
N ASN A 227 -34.33 30.92 31.78
CA ASN A 227 -34.15 30.80 33.24
C ASN A 227 -34.91 29.73 34.04
N TRP A 228 -34.34 29.38 35.20
CA TRP A 228 -34.92 28.95 36.49
C TRP A 228 -34.02 27.86 37.11
N ALA A 229 -33.04 28.35 37.86
CA ALA A 229 -32.47 27.61 38.98
C ALA A 229 -33.47 27.69 40.15
N GLN A 230 -33.85 26.56 40.75
CA GLN A 230 -34.26 26.56 42.15
C GLN A 230 -34.16 25.18 42.82
N GLN A 231 -33.38 25.20 43.88
CA GLN A 231 -33.30 24.32 45.05
C GLN A 231 -34.58 23.54 45.41
N GLY A 232 -34.39 22.34 45.97
CA GLY A 232 -35.07 22.00 47.22
C GLY A 232 -35.42 20.52 47.42
N PRO A 233 -35.34 19.99 48.67
CA PRO A 233 -35.21 18.57 48.97
C PRO A 233 -36.54 17.91 49.37
N GLY A 234 -36.64 16.59 49.19
CA GLY A 234 -37.80 15.81 49.60
C GLY A 234 -37.40 14.49 50.24
N ALA A 235 -37.46 14.46 51.57
CA ALA A 235 -37.38 13.28 52.41
C ALA A 235 -38.59 12.36 52.16
N GLY A 236 -38.37 11.04 52.26
CA GLY A 236 -39.43 10.05 52.15
C GLY A 236 -38.94 8.67 52.59
N SER A 237 -38.96 8.46 53.91
CA SER A 237 -38.73 7.18 54.59
C SER A 237 -39.69 6.10 54.10
N SER A 238 -39.21 4.87 53.90
CA SER A 238 -40.03 3.67 54.04
C SER A 238 -39.18 2.47 54.42
N MET A 239 -39.65 1.79 55.46
CA MET A 239 -39.07 0.61 56.10
C MET A 239 -39.05 -0.61 55.17
N GLY A 240 -38.06 -1.47 55.35
CA GLY A 240 -38.06 -2.82 54.76
C GLY A 240 -36.87 -3.64 55.23
N ASN A 241 -37.02 -4.30 56.37
CA ASN A 241 -36.13 -5.33 56.89
C ASN A 241 -35.89 -6.43 55.85
N GLY A 242 -34.63 -6.82 55.66
CA GLY A 242 -34.23 -8.01 54.94
C GLY A 242 -32.74 -8.24 55.20
N ALA A 243 -32.47 -9.04 56.22
CA ALA A 243 -31.15 -9.56 56.50
C ALA A 243 -30.69 -10.43 55.33
N ASP A 244 -29.53 -10.13 54.76
CA ASP A 244 -28.67 -11.17 54.20
C ASP A 244 -27.21 -10.75 54.40
N GLU A 245 -26.53 -11.58 55.17
CA GLU A 245 -25.10 -11.52 55.46
C GLU A 245 -24.33 -12.12 54.27
N SER A 246 -23.06 -11.71 54.17
CA SER A 246 -21.98 -12.24 53.30
C SER A 246 -21.84 -11.62 51.90
N ASP A 247 -21.01 -10.56 51.79
CA ASP A 247 -19.90 -10.51 50.79
C ASP A 247 -19.06 -9.20 50.84
N GLU A 248 -18.54 -8.80 52.00
CA GLU A 248 -17.65 -7.63 52.11
C GLU A 248 -16.36 -7.89 52.91
N THR A 249 -15.71 -9.03 52.68
CA THR A 249 -14.37 -9.32 53.27
C THR A 249 -13.26 -9.66 52.27
N LEU A 250 -13.45 -9.39 50.97
CA LEU A 250 -12.39 -9.60 49.96
C LEU A 250 -11.80 -8.33 49.33
N ASN A 251 -12.48 -7.17 49.39
CA ASN A 251 -11.96 -5.92 48.79
C ASN A 251 -11.16 -5.02 49.74
N ALA A 252 -11.12 -5.32 51.04
CA ALA A 252 -10.33 -4.55 52.03
C ALA A 252 -8.89 -5.07 52.20
N MET A 253 -8.55 -6.25 51.64
CA MET A 253 -7.23 -6.89 51.84
C MET A 253 -6.22 -6.57 50.71
N LEU A 254 -6.65 -6.01 49.58
CA LEU A 254 -5.76 -5.71 48.43
C LEU A 254 -5.21 -4.27 48.39
N MET A 255 -5.63 -3.36 49.28
CA MET A 255 -5.24 -1.95 49.24
C MET A 255 -4.19 -1.54 50.30
N ARG A 256 -3.61 -2.50 51.05
CA ARG A 256 -2.72 -2.20 52.19
C ARG A 256 -1.24 -2.58 52.03
N GLN A 257 -0.81 -2.99 50.83
CA GLN A 257 0.58 -3.40 50.55
C GLN A 257 1.43 -2.41 49.76
N ASN A 258 0.99 -1.16 49.53
CA ASN A 258 1.69 -0.23 48.64
C ASN A 258 2.24 1.06 49.29
N ALA A 259 2.48 1.06 50.60
CA ALA A 259 3.07 2.22 51.29
C ALA A 259 4.12 1.79 52.32
N GLY A 260 5.32 1.41 51.83
CA GLY A 260 6.42 1.08 52.74
C GLY A 260 7.66 0.51 52.08
N ASN A 261 8.28 1.22 51.14
CA ASN A 261 9.71 1.05 50.86
C ASN A 261 10.28 2.25 50.08
N LYS A 262 10.43 3.37 50.79
CA LYS A 262 11.34 4.47 50.42
C LYS A 262 12.61 4.33 51.26
N ALA A 263 13.49 3.43 50.86
CA ALA A 263 14.87 3.39 51.34
C ALA A 263 15.78 3.32 50.11
N GLY A 264 16.68 4.30 50.00
CA GLY A 264 17.52 4.54 48.84
C GLY A 264 18.37 3.35 48.44
N SER A 265 18.01 2.72 47.34
CA SER A 265 18.90 1.89 46.54
C SER A 265 19.56 2.81 45.51
N GLY A 266 20.81 3.17 45.80
CA GLY A 266 21.67 3.82 44.81
C GLY A 266 21.78 2.93 43.57
N TRP A 267 21.25 3.41 42.46
CA TRP A 267 21.45 2.82 41.15
C TRP A 267 22.92 2.96 40.78
N ALA A 268 23.73 1.96 41.11
CA ALA A 268 25.00 1.78 40.45
C ALA A 268 24.69 1.42 38.98
N PRO A 269 25.21 2.16 37.98
CA PRO A 269 25.06 1.76 36.59
C PRO A 269 25.71 0.39 36.43
N MET A 270 24.88 -0.63 36.15
CA MET A 270 25.37 -1.94 35.75
C MET A 270 26.33 -1.72 34.58
N PRO A 271 27.61 -2.15 34.67
CA PRO A 271 28.51 -2.07 33.54
C PRO A 271 27.99 -3.03 32.46
N SER A 272 27.18 -2.52 31.53
CA SER A 272 26.66 -3.23 30.36
C SER A 272 27.76 -3.43 29.30
N LYS A 273 28.91 -3.95 29.73
CA LYS A 273 29.84 -4.61 28.83
C LYS A 273 29.48 -6.09 28.81
N VAL A 274 28.32 -6.40 28.24
CA VAL A 274 28.09 -7.75 27.73
C VAL A 274 29.25 -7.98 26.77
N ARG A 275 30.15 -8.89 27.13
CA ARG A 275 31.27 -9.27 26.26
C ARG A 275 30.65 -9.67 24.94
N ARG A 276 30.88 -8.88 23.89
CA ARG A 276 30.48 -9.24 22.52
C ARG A 276 31.17 -10.56 22.25
N LYS A 277 30.38 -11.64 22.20
CA LYS A 277 30.84 -12.95 21.76
C LYS A 277 31.46 -12.75 20.38
N ASP A 278 32.64 -13.30 20.15
CA ASP A 278 33.31 -13.16 18.86
C ASP A 278 32.35 -13.62 17.76
N ARG A 279 32.06 -12.70 16.83
CA ARG A 279 31.08 -12.93 15.76
C ARG A 279 31.64 -14.02 14.84
N PRO A 280 30.86 -15.08 14.53
CA PRO A 280 31.37 -16.12 13.67
C PRO A 280 31.55 -15.58 12.25
N THR A 281 32.72 -15.85 11.66
CA THR A 281 32.99 -15.45 10.28
C THR A 281 32.14 -16.28 9.31
N PRO A 282 31.91 -15.83 8.07
CA PRO A 282 31.21 -16.64 7.06
C PRO A 282 31.81 -18.05 6.93
N GLU A 283 33.14 -18.18 6.98
CA GLU A 283 33.86 -19.46 6.95
C GLU A 283 33.54 -20.35 8.16
N GLN A 284 33.38 -19.77 9.36
CA GLN A 284 33.01 -20.53 10.56
C GLN A 284 31.58 -21.05 10.49
N ILE A 285 30.67 -20.28 9.88
CA ILE A 285 29.29 -20.71 9.63
C ILE A 285 29.26 -21.84 8.60
N GLU A 286 30.05 -21.74 7.54
CA GLU A 286 30.15 -22.80 6.53
C GLU A 286 30.72 -24.10 7.09
N ASN A 287 31.68 -24.01 8.02
CA ASN A 287 32.31 -25.16 8.66
C ASN A 287 31.50 -25.74 9.83
N ASN A 288 30.34 -25.18 10.16
CA ASN A 288 29.51 -25.69 11.23
C ASN A 288 29.02 -27.12 10.88
N PRO A 289 29.31 -28.15 11.70
CA PRO A 289 28.91 -29.53 11.42
C PRO A 289 27.39 -29.74 11.36
N LEU A 290 26.61 -28.78 11.87
CA LEU A 290 25.15 -28.75 11.68
C LEU A 290 24.77 -28.35 10.25
N ALA A 291 25.52 -27.42 9.64
CA ALA A 291 25.29 -26.94 8.27
C ALA A 291 25.87 -27.89 7.20
N SER A 292 26.84 -28.73 7.54
CA SER A 292 27.52 -29.62 6.58
C SER A 292 26.75 -30.90 6.23
N LYS A 293 25.58 -31.13 6.82
CA LYS A 293 24.91 -32.44 6.69
C LYS A 293 24.35 -32.73 5.30
N GLN A 294 24.05 -31.73 4.47
CA GLN A 294 23.67 -31.94 3.07
C GLN A 294 24.10 -30.75 2.20
N ASP A 295 24.95 -30.99 1.20
CA ASP A 295 25.26 -30.00 0.14
C ASP A 295 24.05 -29.86 -0.78
N SER A 296 23.01 -29.22 -0.24
CA SER A 296 21.73 -29.05 -0.90
C SER A 296 21.90 -28.18 -2.14
N ILE A 297 21.17 -28.50 -3.21
CA ILE A 297 21.24 -27.74 -4.46
C ILE A 297 20.77 -26.29 -4.27
N ILE A 298 19.81 -26.08 -3.36
CA ILE A 298 19.35 -24.75 -2.95
C ILE A 298 20.45 -23.99 -2.20
N LEU A 299 21.22 -24.65 -1.34
CA LEU A 299 22.34 -24.04 -0.64
C LEU A 299 23.41 -23.52 -1.62
N ARG A 300 23.77 -24.35 -2.62
CA ARG A 300 24.72 -23.97 -3.68
C ARG A 300 24.19 -22.84 -4.54
N GLY A 301 22.91 -22.91 -4.94
CA GLY A 301 22.26 -21.85 -5.71
C GLY A 301 22.18 -20.54 -4.95
N THR A 302 21.83 -20.56 -3.66
CA THR A 302 21.79 -19.36 -2.82
C THR A 302 23.18 -18.76 -2.64
N LYS A 303 24.21 -19.59 -2.42
CA LYS A 303 25.61 -19.13 -2.34
C LYS A 303 26.03 -18.44 -3.63
N ASP A 304 25.85 -19.10 -4.79
CA ASP A 304 26.22 -18.55 -6.10
C ASP A 304 25.46 -17.25 -6.42
N ALA A 305 24.15 -17.22 -6.15
CA ALA A 305 23.32 -16.05 -6.39
C ALA A 305 23.71 -14.87 -5.49
N LEU A 306 24.01 -15.12 -4.22
CA LEU A 306 24.41 -14.09 -3.27
C LEU A 306 25.79 -13.53 -3.61
N GLU A 307 26.79 -14.40 -3.84
CA GLU A 307 28.16 -13.98 -4.19
C GLU A 307 28.22 -13.14 -5.46
N LYS A 308 27.45 -13.50 -6.49
CA LYS A 308 27.39 -12.75 -7.76
C LYS A 308 26.60 -11.44 -7.67
N SER A 309 25.71 -11.31 -6.68
CA SER A 309 24.82 -10.14 -6.52
C SER A 309 25.35 -9.10 -5.54
N CYS A 310 26.13 -9.54 -4.58
CA CYS A 310 26.76 -8.67 -3.60
C CYS A 310 27.87 -7.81 -4.23
N ILE A 311 27.98 -6.58 -3.74
CA ILE A 311 29.10 -5.69 -4.05
C ILE A 311 30.05 -5.86 -2.87
N GLN A 312 31.13 -6.61 -3.10
CA GLN A 312 32.03 -7.01 -2.03
C GLN A 312 32.74 -5.78 -1.45
N THR A 313 32.33 -5.40 -0.23
CA THR A 313 33.08 -4.51 0.65
C THR A 313 33.70 -5.34 1.78
N ASN A 314 34.73 -4.82 2.46
CA ASN A 314 35.42 -5.52 3.54
C ASN A 314 34.43 -5.94 4.65
N PHE A 315 34.34 -7.24 4.96
CA PHE A 315 33.43 -7.78 5.98
C PHE A 315 33.68 -7.15 7.36
N ALA A 316 34.94 -6.85 7.69
CA ALA A 316 35.32 -6.25 8.96
C ALA A 316 34.74 -4.83 9.17
N GLU A 317 34.43 -4.12 8.08
CA GLU A 317 33.89 -2.76 8.11
C GLU A 317 32.37 -2.75 7.95
N SER A 318 31.75 -3.91 7.73
CA SER A 318 30.33 -4.01 7.46
C SER A 318 29.47 -3.84 8.71
N GLU A 319 28.31 -3.24 8.52
CA GLU A 319 27.29 -3.09 9.55
C GLU A 319 26.62 -4.45 9.78
N ALA A 320 26.86 -5.04 10.95
CA ALA A 320 26.42 -6.39 11.24
C ALA A 320 24.90 -6.51 11.45
N ILE A 321 24.41 -7.72 11.22
CA ILE A 321 23.05 -8.13 11.59
C ILE A 321 23.05 -8.50 13.07
N GLU A 322 22.27 -7.78 13.86
CA GLU A 322 22.02 -8.09 15.26
C GLU A 322 20.57 -8.59 15.38
N ASP A 323 19.68 -7.76 15.91
CA ASP A 323 18.25 -8.04 15.91
C ASP A 323 17.62 -7.61 14.57
N SER A 324 16.58 -8.33 14.15
CA SER A 324 15.85 -8.02 12.91
C SER A 324 14.34 -8.15 13.10
N THR A 325 13.61 -7.19 12.56
CA THR A 325 12.13 -7.17 12.46
C THR A 325 11.68 -7.14 11.00
N ASN A 326 12.49 -6.54 10.13
CA ASN A 326 12.26 -6.41 8.70
C ASN A 326 13.08 -7.46 7.95
N ILE A 327 12.38 -8.34 7.25
CA ILE A 327 13.00 -9.37 6.43
C ILE A 327 12.33 -9.39 5.06
N SER A 328 13.02 -9.93 4.07
CA SER A 328 12.43 -10.26 2.77
C SER A 328 12.36 -11.76 2.61
N CYS A 329 11.31 -12.26 1.97
CA CYS A 329 11.04 -13.67 1.78
C CYS A 329 10.90 -13.98 0.29
N ILE A 330 11.60 -15.02 -0.15
CA ILE A 330 11.38 -15.67 -1.45
C ILE A 330 10.75 -17.03 -1.17
N VAL A 331 9.55 -17.25 -1.71
CA VAL A 331 8.88 -18.55 -1.65
C VAL A 331 9.54 -19.49 -2.65
N ILE A 332 10.01 -20.64 -2.18
CA ILE A 332 10.66 -21.63 -3.04
C ILE A 332 9.84 -22.91 -3.01
N GLU A 333 9.45 -23.36 -4.20
CA GLU A 333 8.74 -24.61 -4.42
C GLU A 333 9.43 -25.37 -5.55
N SER A 334 10.02 -26.50 -5.20
CA SER A 334 10.59 -27.50 -6.11
C SER A 334 10.02 -28.86 -5.72
N THR A 335 10.15 -29.83 -6.63
CA THR A 335 9.87 -31.24 -6.37
C THR A 335 10.63 -31.83 -5.18
N ARG A 336 11.81 -31.30 -4.85
CA ARG A 336 12.72 -31.86 -3.83
C ARG A 336 12.76 -31.07 -2.54
N PHE A 337 12.50 -29.78 -2.60
CA PHE A 337 12.52 -28.89 -1.46
C PHE A 337 11.49 -27.80 -1.65
N SER A 338 10.87 -27.42 -0.54
CA SER A 338 9.94 -26.32 -0.48
C SER A 338 10.16 -25.60 0.84
N GLY A 339 10.06 -24.28 0.82
CA GLY A 339 10.27 -23.48 2.02
C GLY A 339 10.32 -21.99 1.75
N TYR A 340 10.75 -21.26 2.76
CA TYR A 340 10.95 -19.82 2.70
C TYR A 340 12.44 -19.50 2.76
N LEU A 341 12.94 -18.81 1.74
CA LEU A 341 14.28 -18.23 1.76
C LEU A 341 14.19 -16.81 2.29
N ILE A 342 14.60 -16.64 3.54
CA ILE A 342 14.52 -15.39 4.29
C ILE A 342 15.82 -14.63 4.17
N THR A 343 15.73 -13.33 3.90
CA THR A 343 16.88 -12.43 3.83
C THR A 343 16.74 -11.30 4.83
N ALA A 344 17.79 -11.08 5.61
CA ALA A 344 17.93 -9.94 6.54
C ALA A 344 19.16 -9.11 6.16
N MET A 345 19.13 -7.82 6.51
CA MET A 345 20.23 -6.88 6.28
C MET A 345 20.60 -6.15 7.57
N GLY A 346 21.87 -5.77 7.69
CA GLY A 346 22.39 -5.05 8.85
C GLY A 346 21.57 -3.83 9.24
N LYS A 347 21.52 -3.54 10.55
CA LYS A 347 20.71 -2.47 11.17
C LYS A 347 19.21 -2.55 10.90
N ASP A 348 18.66 -3.74 10.72
CA ASP A 348 17.23 -3.95 10.49
C ASP A 348 16.69 -3.13 9.29
N ARG A 349 17.55 -2.92 8.28
CA ARG A 349 17.19 -2.18 7.08
C ARG A 349 16.34 -3.04 6.15
N LYS A 350 15.37 -2.39 5.49
CA LYS A 350 14.67 -3.01 4.36
C LYS A 350 15.65 -3.26 3.21
N LEU A 351 15.59 -4.45 2.63
CA LEU A 351 16.34 -4.76 1.43
C LEU A 351 15.78 -4.00 0.23
N ASP A 352 16.67 -3.62 -0.68
CA ASP A 352 16.30 -3.08 -1.98
C ASP A 352 15.71 -4.20 -2.87
N ASP A 353 14.50 -3.98 -3.39
CA ASP A 353 13.79 -4.92 -4.25
C ASP A 353 14.59 -5.24 -5.53
N ILE A 354 15.43 -4.31 -6.00
CA ILE A 354 16.28 -4.53 -7.18
C ILE A 354 17.39 -5.53 -6.87
N PHE A 355 18.03 -5.38 -5.72
CA PHE A 355 19.04 -6.33 -5.25
C PHE A 355 18.41 -7.72 -5.08
N LEU A 356 17.27 -7.80 -4.38
CA LEU A 356 16.59 -9.07 -4.15
C LEU A 356 16.08 -9.70 -5.46
N GLY A 357 15.62 -8.88 -6.41
CA GLY A 357 15.25 -9.31 -7.75
C GLY A 357 16.42 -9.96 -8.50
N LYS A 358 17.63 -9.39 -8.42
CA LYS A 358 18.86 -9.97 -9.02
C LYS A 358 19.25 -11.29 -8.36
N VAL A 359 19.19 -11.35 -7.03
CA VAL A 359 19.47 -12.59 -6.27
C VAL A 359 18.49 -13.69 -6.67
N ARG A 360 17.18 -13.37 -6.69
CA ARG A 360 16.11 -14.30 -7.09
C ARG A 360 16.30 -14.79 -8.52
N GLU A 361 16.52 -13.90 -9.49
CA GLU A 361 16.68 -14.28 -10.90
C GLU A 361 17.87 -15.24 -11.08
N ARG A 362 18.99 -14.97 -10.41
CA ARG A 362 20.18 -15.83 -10.45
C ARG A 362 19.95 -17.17 -9.77
N LEU A 363 19.30 -17.16 -8.59
CA LEU A 363 18.93 -18.37 -7.88
C LEU A 363 18.03 -19.26 -8.74
N PHE A 364 16.95 -18.71 -9.29
CA PHE A 364 15.99 -19.48 -10.08
C PHE A 364 16.60 -19.97 -11.39
N ARG A 365 17.47 -19.17 -12.03
CA ARG A 365 18.24 -19.64 -13.18
C ARG A 365 19.14 -20.83 -12.82
N PHE A 366 19.91 -20.71 -11.73
CA PHE A 366 20.78 -21.80 -11.26
C PHE A 366 19.99 -23.08 -10.98
N LEU A 367 18.84 -22.97 -10.32
CA LEU A 367 18.00 -24.12 -9.98
C LEU A 367 17.37 -24.75 -11.23
N LYS A 368 16.89 -23.93 -12.18
CA LYS A 368 16.36 -24.40 -13.48
C LYS A 368 17.45 -25.10 -14.31
N ASP A 369 18.65 -24.54 -14.37
CA ASP A 369 19.81 -25.15 -15.06
C ASP A 369 20.20 -26.50 -14.45
N ALA A 370 19.98 -26.66 -13.15
CA ALA A 370 20.22 -27.90 -12.42
C ALA A 370 19.04 -28.90 -12.47
N GLY A 371 18.00 -28.62 -13.26
CA GLY A 371 16.88 -29.51 -13.54
C GLY A 371 15.70 -29.39 -12.57
N GLU A 372 15.66 -28.38 -11.71
CA GLU A 372 14.54 -28.14 -10.81
C GLU A 372 13.43 -27.34 -11.53
N ASN A 373 12.18 -27.81 -11.43
CA ASN A 373 11.03 -27.07 -11.94
C ASN A 373 10.51 -26.12 -10.85
N ILE A 374 10.77 -24.82 -11.01
CA ILE A 374 10.43 -23.78 -10.05
C ILE A 374 9.61 -22.70 -10.74
N GLU A 375 8.46 -22.36 -10.15
CA GLU A 375 7.62 -21.24 -10.57
C GLU A 375 8.26 -19.90 -10.14
N ASP A 376 8.19 -18.90 -11.02
CA ASP A 376 8.72 -17.58 -10.71
C ASP A 376 7.80 -16.87 -9.69
N SER A 377 8.08 -17.05 -8.40
CA SER A 377 7.40 -16.38 -7.28
C SER A 377 7.97 -14.99 -7.02
N GLU A 378 7.13 -14.01 -6.72
CA GLU A 378 7.57 -12.68 -6.29
C GLU A 378 8.13 -12.71 -4.87
N SER A 379 9.13 -11.86 -4.62
CA SER A 379 9.63 -11.65 -3.26
C SER A 379 8.67 -10.77 -2.49
N MET A 380 8.48 -11.06 -1.22
CA MET A 380 7.58 -10.31 -0.33
C MET A 380 8.35 -9.76 0.88
N GLN A 381 8.04 -8.53 1.29
CA GLN A 381 8.57 -7.95 2.52
C GLN A 381 7.73 -8.40 3.72
N LEU A 382 8.36 -9.03 4.71
CA LEU A 382 7.68 -9.49 5.92
C LEU A 382 8.11 -8.66 7.13
N LYS A 383 7.15 -8.43 8.03
CA LYS A 383 7.41 -7.94 9.38
C LYS A 383 7.24 -9.08 10.37
N ILE A 384 8.31 -9.44 11.09
CA ILE A 384 8.34 -10.49 12.10
C ILE A 384 8.57 -9.90 13.50
N LYS A 385 8.41 -10.75 14.53
CA LYS A 385 8.88 -10.42 15.88
C LYS A 385 10.39 -10.16 15.87
N GLU A 386 10.83 -9.21 16.67
CA GLU A 386 12.26 -8.91 16.85
C GLU A 386 12.99 -10.15 17.37
N VAL A 387 14.04 -10.56 16.66
CA VAL A 387 14.79 -11.78 16.97
C VAL A 387 16.28 -11.56 16.67
N PRO A 388 17.21 -12.12 17.47
CA PRO A 388 18.62 -12.20 17.11
C PRO A 388 18.76 -13.12 15.90
N PHE A 389 18.75 -12.52 14.69
CA PHE A 389 18.47 -13.24 13.45
C PHE A 389 19.45 -14.37 13.19
N GLU A 390 20.73 -14.14 13.44
CA GLU A 390 21.79 -15.12 13.25
C GLU A 390 21.64 -16.35 14.16
N ASP A 391 21.49 -16.13 15.47
CA ASP A 391 21.36 -17.22 16.44
C ASP A 391 20.09 -18.03 16.17
N TRP A 392 18.99 -17.34 15.83
CA TRP A 392 17.73 -17.98 15.46
C TRP A 392 17.85 -18.80 14.18
N ALA A 393 18.43 -18.23 13.12
CA ALA A 393 18.59 -18.92 11.85
C ALA A 393 19.52 -20.12 11.95
N LEU A 394 20.63 -20.02 12.70
CA LEU A 394 21.54 -21.15 12.95
C LEU A 394 20.84 -22.33 13.67
N GLU A 395 19.81 -22.06 14.47
CA GLU A 395 19.09 -23.09 15.21
C GLU A 395 17.88 -23.66 14.43
N GLN A 396 17.17 -22.82 13.67
CA GLN A 396 15.86 -23.17 13.09
C GLN A 396 15.87 -23.34 11.56
N ALA A 397 16.85 -22.77 10.86
CA ALA A 397 16.97 -22.88 9.41
C ALA A 397 17.77 -24.13 9.01
N GLU A 398 17.55 -24.62 7.79
CA GLU A 398 18.36 -25.70 7.20
C GLU A 398 19.79 -25.22 6.92
N PHE A 399 19.93 -23.97 6.47
CA PHE A 399 21.22 -23.33 6.29
C PHE A 399 21.13 -21.81 6.47
N LEU A 400 22.28 -21.20 6.74
CA LEU A 400 22.51 -19.76 6.79
C LEU A 400 23.72 -19.41 5.91
N ARG A 401 23.59 -18.37 5.09
CA ARG A 401 24.66 -17.79 4.29
C ARG A 401 24.75 -16.30 4.53
N LYS A 402 25.97 -15.79 4.61
CA LYS A 402 26.26 -14.38 4.86
C LYS A 402 27.12 -13.81 3.75
N SER A 403 26.90 -12.55 3.43
CA SER A 403 27.70 -11.77 2.49
C SER A 403 27.64 -10.29 2.89
N VAL A 404 28.25 -9.42 2.09
CA VAL A 404 28.23 -7.98 2.31
C VAL A 404 27.75 -7.27 1.05
N HIS A 405 26.81 -6.35 1.20
CA HIS A 405 26.31 -5.52 0.12
C HIS A 405 26.23 -4.06 0.58
N ASP A 406 26.95 -3.18 -0.12
CA ASP A 406 27.01 -1.73 0.18
C ASP A 406 27.37 -1.42 1.64
N GLY A 407 28.36 -2.13 2.18
CA GLY A 407 28.81 -1.95 3.56
C GLY A 407 27.86 -2.52 4.63
N ASN A 408 26.80 -3.22 4.24
CA ASN A 408 25.88 -3.88 5.18
C ASN A 408 26.03 -5.39 5.06
N GLU A 409 26.06 -6.08 6.20
CA GLU A 409 25.97 -7.53 6.21
C GLU A 409 24.57 -7.95 5.71
N VAL A 410 24.54 -8.95 4.84
CA VAL A 410 23.31 -9.56 4.32
C VAL A 410 23.35 -11.04 4.64
N ALA A 411 22.29 -11.55 5.24
CA ALA A 411 22.18 -12.97 5.58
C ALA A 411 20.94 -13.58 4.95
N MET A 412 21.11 -14.75 4.32
CA MET A 412 20.04 -15.56 3.74
C MET A 412 19.93 -16.90 4.46
N ALA A 413 18.74 -17.22 4.94
CA ALA A 413 18.45 -18.45 5.68
C ALA A 413 17.26 -19.19 5.05
N PHE A 414 17.37 -20.50 4.87
CA PHE A 414 16.29 -21.29 4.29
C PHE A 414 15.53 -22.07 5.36
N PHE A 415 14.22 -21.84 5.46
CA PHE A 415 13.33 -22.51 6.41
C PHE A 415 12.43 -23.49 5.65
N PRO A 416 12.68 -24.81 5.78
CA PRO A 416 11.91 -25.81 5.04
C PRO A 416 10.47 -25.88 5.52
N ARG A 417 9.54 -26.01 4.56
CA ARG A 417 8.10 -26.17 4.79
C ARG A 417 7.46 -26.88 3.60
N HIS A 418 6.68 -27.93 3.83
CA HIS A 418 6.14 -28.76 2.74
C HIS A 418 4.89 -28.20 2.04
N ASP A 419 4.21 -27.24 2.67
CA ASP A 419 2.90 -26.69 2.29
C ASP A 419 2.98 -25.18 1.98
N VAL A 420 4.03 -24.76 1.27
CA VAL A 420 4.26 -23.33 1.02
C VAL A 420 3.24 -22.74 0.07
N LYS A 421 2.88 -23.47 -1.01
CA LYS A 421 1.88 -23.01 -1.95
C LYS A 421 0.51 -23.02 -1.30
N THR A 422 -0.17 -21.88 -1.32
CA THR A 422 -1.55 -21.82 -0.90
C THR A 422 -2.41 -22.51 -1.95
N THR A 423 -3.16 -23.53 -1.53
CA THR A 423 -4.13 -24.18 -2.42
C THR A 423 -5.41 -23.36 -2.43
N PHE A 424 -5.79 -22.83 -3.59
CA PHE A 424 -7.03 -22.10 -3.79
C PHE A 424 -8.08 -23.01 -4.44
N GLY A 425 -9.28 -23.04 -3.89
CA GLY A 425 -10.44 -23.64 -4.53
C GLY A 425 -11.14 -22.65 -5.45
N GLU A 426 -11.88 -23.17 -6.42
CA GLU A 426 -12.79 -22.38 -7.23
C GLU A 426 -13.88 -21.73 -6.35
N SER A 427 -14.32 -20.53 -6.74
CA SER A 427 -15.40 -19.81 -6.09
C SER A 427 -16.54 -19.57 -7.09
N ALA A 428 -17.73 -19.27 -6.59
CA ALA A 428 -18.88 -18.96 -7.46
C ALA A 428 -18.69 -17.65 -8.25
N ASP A 429 -17.88 -16.73 -7.72
CA ASP A 429 -17.47 -15.48 -8.37
C ASP A 429 -16.03 -15.60 -8.89
N GLU A 430 -15.80 -15.15 -10.12
CA GLU A 430 -14.50 -15.18 -10.79
C GLU A 430 -13.44 -14.30 -10.11
N GLU A 431 -13.84 -13.27 -9.38
CA GLU A 431 -12.93 -12.38 -8.65
C GLU A 431 -12.55 -12.92 -7.27
N MET A 432 -13.20 -14.00 -6.82
CA MET A 432 -13.00 -14.59 -5.51
C MET A 432 -12.20 -15.90 -5.60
N ALA A 433 -11.36 -16.14 -4.60
CA ALA A 433 -10.68 -17.42 -4.39
C ALA A 433 -11.20 -18.06 -3.11
N SER A 434 -11.41 -19.38 -3.12
CA SER A 434 -11.75 -20.13 -1.91
C SER A 434 -10.47 -20.58 -1.19
N ILE A 435 -10.41 -20.37 0.12
CA ILE A 435 -9.29 -20.77 0.97
C ILE A 435 -9.79 -21.66 2.11
N HIS A 436 -9.01 -22.66 2.49
CA HIS A 436 -9.36 -23.51 3.63
C HIS A 436 -9.28 -22.72 4.95
N LEU A 437 -10.25 -22.94 5.84
CA LEU A 437 -10.30 -22.28 7.14
C LEU A 437 -9.05 -22.56 8.00
N ASN A 438 -8.35 -23.67 7.76
CA ASN A 438 -7.14 -24.03 8.47
C ASN A 438 -5.94 -23.14 8.12
N GLU A 439 -5.96 -22.47 6.97
CA GLU A 439 -4.89 -21.55 6.53
C GLU A 439 -4.87 -20.25 7.34
N LEU A 440 -5.96 -19.91 8.04
CA LEU A 440 -6.01 -18.74 8.92
C LEU A 440 -5.59 -19.11 10.33
N ALA A 441 -4.58 -18.43 10.87
CA ALA A 441 -4.19 -18.55 12.27
C ALA A 441 -5.19 -17.84 13.18
N GLY A 442 -5.47 -18.45 14.33
CA GLY A 442 -6.32 -17.84 15.36
C GLY A 442 -5.57 -16.74 16.10
N ASP A 443 -6.29 -15.69 16.50
CA ASP A 443 -5.82 -14.56 17.29
C ASP A 443 -4.74 -13.68 16.62
N VAL A 444 -4.62 -13.79 15.29
CA VAL A 444 -3.72 -12.99 14.45
C VAL A 444 -4.52 -11.99 13.60
N ALA A 445 -3.97 -10.78 13.40
CA ALA A 445 -4.54 -9.80 12.49
C ALA A 445 -4.34 -10.21 11.02
N VAL A 446 -5.40 -10.18 10.22
CA VAL A 446 -5.32 -10.47 8.78
C VAL A 446 -4.97 -9.22 7.99
N GLU A 447 -4.18 -9.35 6.93
CA GLU A 447 -3.79 -8.23 6.06
C GLU A 447 -4.68 -8.05 4.82
N PHE A 448 -5.78 -8.81 4.72
CA PHE A 448 -6.72 -8.85 3.60
C PHE A 448 -8.17 -9.01 4.11
N ASN A 449 -9.15 -8.91 3.22
CA ASN A 449 -10.56 -9.05 3.59
C ASN A 449 -11.01 -10.51 3.49
N VAL A 450 -11.67 -11.01 4.54
CA VAL A 450 -12.17 -12.38 4.61
C VAL A 450 -13.68 -12.40 4.49
N TYR A 451 -14.19 -13.18 3.55
CA TYR A 451 -15.62 -13.28 3.25
C TYR A 451 -16.16 -14.69 3.50
N ILE A 452 -17.43 -14.77 3.89
CA ILE A 452 -18.21 -16.02 3.91
C ILE A 452 -19.17 -16.00 2.72
N TYR A 453 -19.18 -17.09 1.96
CA TYR A 453 -20.13 -17.28 0.87
C TYR A 453 -21.43 -17.91 1.38
N LEU A 454 -22.56 -17.30 1.06
CA LEU A 454 -23.90 -17.78 1.40
C LEU A 454 -24.58 -18.38 0.16
N PRO A 455 -24.60 -19.71 -0.01
CA PRO A 455 -25.06 -20.34 -1.26
C PRO A 455 -26.54 -20.11 -1.55
N LYS A 456 -27.37 -19.87 -0.52
CA LYS A 456 -28.82 -19.64 -0.72
C LYS A 456 -29.14 -18.35 -1.46
N ASN A 457 -28.30 -17.33 -1.34
CA ASN A 457 -28.54 -16.01 -1.96
C ASN A 457 -27.41 -15.60 -2.91
N ASN A 458 -26.42 -16.45 -3.13
CA ASN A 458 -25.23 -16.18 -3.95
C ASN A 458 -24.52 -14.88 -3.55
N LYS A 459 -24.38 -14.61 -2.24
CA LYS A 459 -23.70 -13.41 -1.73
C LYS A 459 -22.47 -13.75 -0.92
N TYR A 460 -21.47 -12.88 -1.02
CA TYR A 460 -20.31 -12.85 -0.14
C TYR A 460 -20.55 -11.81 0.95
N VAL A 461 -20.41 -12.23 2.20
CA VAL A 461 -20.54 -11.36 3.37
C VAL A 461 -19.17 -11.17 3.98
N LEU A 462 -18.73 -9.92 4.10
CA LEU A 462 -17.48 -9.57 4.78
C LEU A 462 -17.56 -10.03 6.24
N TYR A 463 -16.68 -10.95 6.61
CA TYR A 463 -16.64 -11.57 7.93
C TYR A 463 -15.54 -10.99 8.80
N THR A 464 -14.35 -10.79 8.24
CA THR A 464 -13.23 -10.14 8.95
C THR A 464 -12.59 -9.11 8.03
N PRO A 465 -12.70 -7.81 8.33
CA PRO A 465 -12.08 -6.78 7.51
C PRO A 465 -10.57 -6.77 7.70
N ARG A 466 -9.85 -6.31 6.66
CA ARG A 466 -8.41 -6.08 6.69
C ARG A 466 -7.97 -5.32 7.96
N GLY A 467 -6.91 -5.81 8.59
CA GLY A 467 -6.33 -5.28 9.84
C GLY A 467 -7.01 -5.76 11.12
N SER A 468 -8.14 -6.48 11.03
CA SER A 468 -8.80 -7.05 12.21
C SER A 468 -8.23 -8.40 12.61
N LYS A 469 -8.31 -8.74 13.90
CA LYS A 469 -7.92 -10.06 14.41
C LYS A 469 -8.95 -11.11 14.05
N PHE A 470 -8.48 -12.23 13.51
CA PHE A 470 -9.29 -13.43 13.29
C PHE A 470 -9.20 -14.33 14.52
N PHE A 471 -10.17 -14.23 15.43
CA PHE A 471 -10.07 -14.87 16.74
C PHE A 471 -10.22 -16.40 16.65
N ASN A 472 -9.52 -17.14 17.52
CA ASN A 472 -9.63 -18.60 17.54
C ASN A 472 -11.07 -19.08 17.87
N VAL A 473 -11.79 -18.33 18.72
CA VAL A 473 -13.21 -18.60 19.01
C VAL A 473 -14.09 -18.45 17.76
N GLN A 474 -13.78 -17.50 16.88
CA GLN A 474 -14.50 -17.34 15.61
C GLN A 474 -14.21 -18.52 14.68
N LYS A 475 -12.94 -18.94 14.57
CA LYS A 475 -12.51 -20.12 13.81
C LYS A 475 -13.27 -21.37 14.26
N GLN A 476 -13.32 -21.65 15.56
CA GLN A 476 -14.05 -22.79 16.12
C GLN A 476 -15.56 -22.73 15.85
N ARG A 477 -16.18 -21.54 15.96
CA ARG A 477 -17.61 -21.37 15.64
C ARG A 477 -17.91 -21.68 14.18
N LEU A 478 -17.06 -21.22 13.25
CA LEU A 478 -17.18 -21.52 11.83
C LEU A 478 -17.04 -23.02 11.56
N GLN A 479 -16.04 -23.67 12.17
CA GLN A 479 -15.86 -25.13 12.09
C GLN A 479 -17.09 -25.89 12.60
N ASN A 480 -17.64 -25.48 13.75
CA ASN A 480 -18.84 -26.10 14.34
C ASN A 480 -20.10 -25.90 13.51
N GLN A 481 -20.15 -24.84 12.69
CA GLN A 481 -21.23 -24.59 11.73
C GLN A 481 -21.01 -25.33 10.39
N GLY A 482 -19.94 -26.10 10.25
CA GLY A 482 -19.60 -26.83 9.03
C GLY A 482 -18.99 -25.96 7.93
N VAL A 483 -18.55 -24.73 8.26
CA VAL A 483 -17.84 -23.87 7.31
C VAL A 483 -16.39 -24.35 7.20
N SER A 484 -16.05 -25.01 6.10
CA SER A 484 -14.69 -25.50 5.82
C SER A 484 -13.85 -24.50 5.04
N ASN A 485 -14.50 -23.64 4.25
CA ASN A 485 -13.85 -22.72 3.33
C ASN A 485 -14.32 -21.28 3.56
N LEU A 486 -13.38 -20.36 3.41
CA LEU A 486 -13.60 -18.92 3.39
C LEU A 486 -13.21 -18.39 2.01
N HIS A 487 -13.49 -17.12 1.74
CA HIS A 487 -13.19 -16.50 0.46
C HIS A 487 -12.43 -15.20 0.63
N ILE A 488 -11.52 -14.94 -0.30
CA ILE A 488 -10.74 -13.70 -0.42
C ILE A 488 -10.78 -13.22 -1.87
N LEU A 489 -10.48 -11.95 -2.11
CA LEU A 489 -10.31 -11.45 -3.47
C LEU A 489 -9.04 -12.04 -4.09
N LYS A 490 -9.09 -12.43 -5.38
CA LYS A 490 -7.91 -12.93 -6.10
C LYS A 490 -6.75 -11.94 -6.13
N ALA A 491 -7.06 -10.64 -6.12
CA ALA A 491 -6.07 -9.58 -6.04
C ALA A 491 -5.30 -9.57 -4.69
N GLU A 492 -5.87 -10.14 -3.63
CA GLU A 492 -5.29 -10.19 -2.27
C GLU A 492 -4.57 -11.53 -1.98
N ILE A 493 -4.36 -12.39 -2.99
CA ILE A 493 -3.70 -13.70 -2.82
C ILE A 493 -2.28 -13.55 -2.26
N GLN A 494 -1.52 -12.57 -2.75
CA GLN A 494 -0.17 -12.32 -2.28
C GLN A 494 -0.13 -11.92 -0.79
N ASP A 495 -1.14 -11.19 -0.32
CA ASP A 495 -1.27 -10.82 1.10
C ASP A 495 -1.53 -12.06 1.98
N LEU A 496 -2.23 -13.08 1.47
CA LEU A 496 -2.40 -14.34 2.17
C LEU A 496 -1.09 -15.14 2.27
N ASP A 497 -0.33 -15.23 1.17
CA ASP A 497 0.98 -15.92 1.19
C ASP A 497 1.95 -15.23 2.18
N LYS A 498 1.95 -13.90 2.17
CA LYS A 498 2.67 -13.07 3.15
C LYS A 498 2.26 -13.38 4.59
N TYR A 499 0.95 -13.43 4.86
CA TYR A 499 0.40 -13.76 6.17
C TYR A 499 0.81 -15.17 6.63
N ARG A 500 0.76 -16.17 5.74
CA ARG A 500 1.16 -17.56 6.05
C ARG A 500 2.65 -17.66 6.36
N ALA A 501 3.49 -16.95 5.61
CA ALA A 501 4.93 -16.88 5.85
C ALA A 501 5.24 -16.20 7.19
N GLN A 502 4.64 -15.05 7.47
CA GLN A 502 4.82 -14.33 8.74
C GLN A 502 4.46 -15.18 9.95
N ASN A 503 3.30 -15.84 9.93
CA ASN A 503 2.87 -16.67 11.06
C ASN A 503 3.81 -17.85 11.29
N PHE A 504 4.20 -18.55 10.21
CA PHE A 504 5.16 -19.65 10.30
C PHE A 504 6.50 -19.22 10.92
N LEU A 505 7.05 -18.07 10.48
CA LEU A 505 8.31 -17.57 11.03
C LEU A 505 8.14 -17.12 12.48
N ASN A 506 7.03 -16.46 12.82
CA ASN A 506 6.76 -16.03 14.20
C ASN A 506 6.58 -17.21 15.16
N ASP A 507 6.03 -18.34 14.70
CA ASP A 507 5.95 -19.59 15.45
C ASP A 507 7.36 -20.16 15.68
N LYS A 508 8.21 -20.18 14.65
CA LYS A 508 9.62 -20.60 14.77
C LYS A 508 10.44 -19.71 15.71
N ILE A 509 10.15 -18.41 15.74
CA ILE A 509 10.77 -17.47 16.68
C ILE A 509 10.32 -17.79 18.10
N GLN A 510 9.03 -18.05 18.32
CA GLN A 510 8.52 -18.42 19.64
C GLN A 510 9.09 -19.75 20.15
N ASP A 511 9.27 -20.74 19.28
CA ASP A 511 9.96 -22.00 19.61
C ASP A 511 11.41 -21.74 20.07
N PHE A 512 12.13 -20.86 19.35
CA PHE A 512 13.49 -20.47 19.70
C PHE A 512 13.55 -19.75 21.05
N GLU A 513 12.69 -18.76 21.29
CA GLU A 513 12.62 -18.03 22.56
C GLU A 513 12.33 -18.97 23.74
N THR A 514 11.47 -19.97 23.54
CA THR A 514 11.12 -20.95 24.58
C THR A 514 12.34 -21.80 24.93
N LYS A 515 13.06 -22.32 23.93
CA LYS A 515 14.31 -23.07 24.16
C LYS A 515 15.41 -22.24 24.80
N GLN A 516 15.52 -20.95 24.46
CA GLN A 516 16.49 -20.05 25.09
C GLN A 516 16.17 -19.81 26.57
N LYS A 517 14.88 -19.69 26.94
CA LYS A 517 14.46 -19.60 28.34
C LYS A 517 14.83 -20.87 29.12
N ASP A 518 14.62 -22.05 28.52
CA ASP A 518 14.94 -23.33 29.17
C ASP A 518 16.46 -23.50 29.39
N LYS A 519 17.30 -23.02 28.45
CA LYS A 519 18.78 -23.04 28.58
C LYS A 519 19.32 -22.14 29.69
N VAL A 520 18.57 -21.12 30.12
CA VAL A 520 18.99 -20.19 31.19
C VAL A 520 18.60 -20.71 32.57
N VAL A 521 17.57 -21.57 32.65
CA VAL A 521 17.09 -22.16 33.91
C VAL A 521 17.87 -23.42 34.29
N ALA A 522 18.38 -24.16 33.30
CA ALA A 522 19.27 -25.30 33.49
C ALA A 522 20.69 -24.85 33.84
#